data_AF-A0A942Z964-F1
#
_entry.id   AF-A0A942Z964-F1
#
_cell.length_a   1.000
_cell.length_b   1.000
_cell.length_c   1.000
_cell.angle_alpha   90.00
_cell.angle_beta   90.00
_cell.angle_gamma   90.00
#
_symmetry.space_group_name_H-M   'P 1'
#
loop_
_entity.id
_entity.type
_entity.pdbx_description
1 polymer ?
#
loop_
_entity_poly.entity_id
_entity_poly.type
_entity_poly.pdbx_seq_one_letter_code
_entity_poly.pdbx_strand_id
1 'polypeptide(L)'
;MAVAFGLLNSKRKNNRLPLLGDKAPSFHAKSTQGIINFPQDYKGSWVIFFSHPADFTPVCTTEFMTFESMQEEFAKLNTKLLGLSVDSVNSHLAWFKNIKEEIDYNGMSNVDVAFPVIDDLKGTVARKYGMIQPNTDNTKAVRAVFIIDPKSKIRAILYYPQTTGRNLEEIKRVLIALQTTDEFNVVTPANWEAGDEVIIPPPSTKEEAIERLESMDNVNCYDWFLCFKKLSKDKIEEKLLCEECDACSN
;
A
#
# COMPACT_ATOMS: atom_id res chain seq x y z
N MET A 1 -26.17 54.57 -4.07
CA MET A 1 -25.09 53.88 -3.33
C MET A 1 -25.45 52.41 -3.30
N ALA A 2 -25.03 51.64 -4.30
CA ALA A 2 -25.37 50.23 -4.45
C ALA A 2 -24.29 49.38 -3.80
N VAL A 3 -24.63 48.65 -2.73
CA VAL A 3 -23.73 47.72 -2.06
C VAL A 3 -23.80 46.39 -2.80
N ALA A 4 -22.75 46.08 -3.55
CA ALA A 4 -22.59 44.80 -4.21
C ALA A 4 -22.33 43.71 -3.14
N PHE A 5 -23.31 42.84 -2.92
CA PHE A 5 -23.12 41.58 -2.20
C PHE A 5 -22.28 40.65 -3.10
N GLY A 6 -20.96 40.73 -2.93
CA GLY A 6 -20.03 39.75 -3.47
C GLY A 6 -20.26 38.41 -2.78
N LEU A 7 -20.93 37.49 -3.47
CA LEU A 7 -20.92 36.06 -3.13
C LEU A 7 -19.47 35.56 -3.25
N LEU A 8 -18.76 35.56 -2.13
CA LEU A 8 -17.51 34.83 -1.93
C LEU A 8 -17.81 33.34 -2.10
N ASN A 9 -17.74 32.86 -3.34
CA ASN A 9 -17.55 31.44 -3.64
C ASN A 9 -16.14 31.02 -3.19
N SER A 10 -15.95 30.90 -1.88
CA SER A 10 -14.86 30.14 -1.32
C SER A 10 -15.08 28.68 -1.70
N LYS A 11 -14.43 28.23 -2.79
CA LYS A 11 -14.20 26.81 -3.01
C LYS A 11 -13.39 26.30 -1.81
N ARG A 12 -14.06 25.89 -0.74
CA ARG A 12 -13.48 24.94 0.21
C ARG A 12 -13.12 23.73 -0.64
N LYS A 13 -11.83 23.58 -0.99
CA LYS A 13 -11.30 22.28 -1.38
C LYS A 13 -11.58 21.38 -0.18
N ASN A 14 -12.66 20.61 -0.25
CA ASN A 14 -12.89 19.53 0.70
C ASN A 14 -11.66 18.63 0.60
N ASN A 15 -10.75 18.74 1.57
CA ASN A 15 -9.60 17.87 1.71
C ASN A 15 -10.14 16.53 2.23
N ARG A 16 -10.84 15.81 1.35
CA ARG A 16 -11.35 14.47 1.66
C ARG A 16 -10.17 13.50 1.65
N LEU A 17 -10.26 12.48 2.50
CA LEU A 17 -9.34 11.36 2.45
C LEU A 17 -9.36 10.74 1.04
N PRO A 18 -8.20 10.24 0.55
CA PRO A 18 -8.19 9.46 -0.68
C PRO A 18 -9.11 8.23 -0.56
N LEU A 19 -9.79 7.89 -1.66
CA LEU A 19 -10.64 6.69 -1.73
C LEU A 19 -10.02 5.62 -2.62
N LEU A 20 -10.53 4.40 -2.51
CA LEU A 20 -10.19 3.33 -3.45
C LEU A 20 -10.55 3.74 -4.88
N GLY A 21 -9.66 3.47 -5.83
CA GLY A 21 -9.81 3.84 -7.25
C GLY A 21 -9.49 5.31 -7.57
N ASP A 22 -9.28 6.18 -6.60
CA ASP A 22 -8.75 7.53 -6.84
C ASP A 22 -7.31 7.43 -7.40
N LYS A 23 -6.93 8.38 -8.26
CA LYS A 23 -5.50 8.58 -8.54
C LYS A 23 -4.82 9.07 -7.26
N ALA A 24 -3.71 8.43 -6.90
CA ALA A 24 -2.94 8.79 -5.72
C ALA A 24 -2.50 10.26 -5.79
N PRO A 25 -2.74 11.06 -4.74
CA PRO A 25 -2.42 12.48 -4.76
C PRO A 25 -0.93 12.75 -5.02
N SER A 26 -0.62 13.53 -6.07
CA SER A 26 0.78 13.83 -6.44
C SER A 26 1.51 14.70 -5.43
N PHE A 27 2.82 14.58 -5.30
CA PHE A 27 3.63 15.46 -4.46
C PHE A 27 5.07 15.52 -4.95
N HIS A 28 5.75 16.59 -4.55
CA HIS A 28 7.20 16.71 -4.63
C HIS A 28 7.72 16.83 -3.20
N ALA A 29 8.56 15.91 -2.77
CA ALA A 29 9.03 15.88 -1.38
C ALA A 29 10.50 15.46 -1.30
N LYS A 30 11.20 15.99 -0.29
CA LYS A 30 12.57 15.58 0.01
C LYS A 30 12.52 14.21 0.68
N SER A 31 13.48 13.35 0.37
CA SER A 31 13.63 12.04 1.00
C SER A 31 15.10 11.74 1.31
N THR A 32 15.34 10.61 1.97
CA THR A 32 16.68 10.04 2.20
C THR A 32 17.45 9.72 0.91
N GLN A 33 16.77 9.62 -0.23
CA GLN A 33 17.38 9.32 -1.55
C GLN A 33 17.27 10.49 -2.55
N GLY A 34 16.98 11.70 -2.07
CA GLY A 34 16.80 12.88 -2.91
C GLY A 34 15.34 13.28 -3.08
N ILE A 35 15.03 14.06 -4.11
CA ILE A 35 13.68 14.58 -4.33
C ILE A 35 12.85 13.51 -5.04
N ILE A 36 11.68 13.19 -4.47
CA ILE A 36 10.67 12.33 -5.07
C ILE A 36 9.61 13.20 -5.76
N ASN A 37 9.29 12.86 -7.01
CA ASN A 37 8.16 13.35 -7.81
C ASN A 37 7.11 12.24 -7.97
N PHE A 38 6.23 12.12 -6.98
CA PHE A 38 5.20 11.10 -6.95
C PHE A 38 3.94 11.55 -7.74
N PRO A 39 3.32 10.68 -8.57
CA PRO A 39 3.64 9.27 -8.79
C PRO A 39 4.58 8.99 -9.99
N GLN A 40 5.16 10.02 -10.62
CA GLN A 40 5.90 9.83 -11.87
C GLN A 40 7.11 8.89 -11.71
N ASP A 41 7.87 9.04 -10.63
CA ASP A 41 9.06 8.22 -10.37
C ASP A 41 8.74 6.74 -10.08
N TYR A 42 7.46 6.43 -9.84
CA TYR A 42 6.97 5.09 -9.50
C TYR A 42 6.03 4.52 -10.56
N LYS A 43 5.90 5.18 -11.72
CA LYS A 43 5.03 4.72 -12.80
C LYS A 43 5.47 3.33 -13.28
N GLY A 44 4.52 2.41 -13.41
CA GLY A 44 4.81 1.03 -13.85
C GLY A 44 5.08 0.04 -12.71
N SER A 45 5.30 0.52 -11.48
CA SER A 45 5.46 -0.32 -10.29
C SER A 45 4.29 -0.16 -9.34
N TRP A 46 4.02 -1.20 -8.56
CA TRP A 46 3.21 -1.06 -7.36
C TRP A 46 3.99 -0.28 -6.30
N VAL A 47 3.27 0.39 -5.39
CA VAL A 47 3.88 1.13 -4.29
C VAL A 47 3.17 0.81 -2.99
N ILE A 48 3.92 0.41 -1.97
CA ILE A 48 3.47 0.43 -0.58
C ILE A 48 3.93 1.75 0.02
N PHE A 49 3.02 2.74 0.03
CA PHE A 49 3.29 4.04 0.62
C PHE A 49 2.78 4.05 2.07
N PHE A 50 3.68 4.13 3.03
CA PHE A 50 3.36 3.98 4.43
C PHE A 50 3.93 5.11 5.28
N SER A 51 3.27 5.38 6.41
CA SER A 51 3.74 6.35 7.40
C SER A 51 4.06 5.71 8.73
N HIS A 52 4.90 6.40 9.52
CA HIS A 52 5.14 6.09 10.92
C HIS A 52 5.10 7.37 11.78
N PRO A 53 4.78 7.27 13.08
CA PRO A 53 4.62 8.46 13.93
C PRO A 53 5.87 9.32 14.13
N ALA A 54 7.02 8.69 14.37
CA ALA A 54 8.29 9.36 14.63
C ALA A 54 9.49 8.39 14.54
N ASP A 55 10.63 8.89 14.11
CA ASP A 55 11.93 8.23 14.23
C ASP A 55 12.29 7.97 15.71
N PHE A 56 13.25 7.09 15.96
CA PHE A 56 13.72 6.74 17.31
C PHE A 56 12.60 6.28 18.27
N THR A 57 11.59 5.58 17.75
CA THR A 57 10.52 4.98 18.57
C THR A 57 10.41 3.47 18.32
N PRO A 58 10.13 2.67 19.37
CA PRO A 58 10.34 1.23 19.33
C PRO A 58 9.50 0.51 18.28
N VAL A 59 8.19 0.78 18.23
CA VAL A 59 7.30 0.11 17.25
C VAL A 59 7.65 0.51 15.81
N CYS A 60 8.10 1.75 15.58
CA CYS A 60 8.56 2.17 14.25
C CYS A 60 9.83 1.43 13.86
N THR A 61 10.77 1.27 14.80
CA THR A 61 12.01 0.52 14.56
C THR A 61 11.72 -0.92 14.17
N THR A 62 10.83 -1.61 14.92
CA THR A 62 10.46 -2.99 14.59
C THR A 62 9.81 -3.11 13.21
N GLU A 63 8.96 -2.15 12.82
CA GLU A 63 8.31 -2.17 11.51
C GLU A 63 9.28 -1.89 10.37
N PHE A 64 10.21 -0.96 10.53
CA PHE A 64 11.22 -0.64 9.52
C PHE A 64 12.18 -1.80 9.29
N MET A 65 12.65 -2.44 10.36
CA MET A 65 13.49 -3.63 10.24
C MET A 65 12.77 -4.77 9.52
N THR A 66 11.48 -4.95 9.82
CA THR A 66 10.68 -5.99 9.17
C THR A 66 10.41 -5.66 7.69
N PHE A 67 10.09 -4.40 7.36
CA PHE A 67 9.94 -3.99 5.95
C PHE A 67 11.23 -4.19 5.15
N GLU A 68 12.38 -3.84 5.72
CA GLU A 68 13.68 -4.03 5.07
C GLU A 68 13.96 -5.51 4.83
N SER A 69 13.70 -6.38 5.81
CA SER A 69 13.87 -7.84 5.63
C SER A 69 13.00 -8.43 4.51
N MET A 70 11.90 -7.77 4.16
CA MET A 70 10.96 -8.18 3.11
C MET A 70 11.18 -7.41 1.80
N GLN A 71 12.18 -6.52 1.72
CA GLN A 71 12.38 -5.64 0.57
C GLN A 71 12.53 -6.42 -0.74
N GLU A 72 13.33 -7.49 -0.74
CA GLU A 72 13.52 -8.34 -1.91
C GLU A 72 12.22 -9.05 -2.35
N GLU A 73 11.38 -9.43 -1.40
CA GLU A 73 10.08 -10.06 -1.70
C GLU A 73 9.12 -9.08 -2.36
N PHE A 74 9.06 -7.84 -1.86
CA PHE A 74 8.28 -6.79 -2.50
C PHE A 74 8.83 -6.42 -3.87
N ALA A 75 10.15 -6.36 -4.02
CA ALA A 75 10.80 -6.08 -5.30
C ALA A 75 10.43 -7.15 -6.35
N LYS A 76 10.51 -8.45 -6.01
CA LYS A 76 10.10 -9.55 -6.90
C LYS A 76 8.63 -9.44 -7.34
N LEU A 77 7.77 -8.83 -6.52
CA LEU A 77 6.37 -8.52 -6.86
C LEU A 77 6.20 -7.17 -7.60
N ASN A 78 7.25 -6.64 -8.24
CA ASN A 78 7.29 -5.31 -8.88
C ASN A 78 6.73 -4.20 -7.97
N THR A 79 7.11 -4.22 -6.69
CA THR A 79 6.57 -3.32 -5.67
C THR A 79 7.68 -2.56 -4.97
N LYS A 80 7.55 -1.23 -4.96
CA LYS A 80 8.47 -0.31 -4.27
C LYS A 80 7.92 0.09 -2.91
N LEU A 81 8.79 0.18 -1.91
CA LEU A 81 8.46 0.71 -0.59
C LEU A 81 8.72 2.23 -0.56
N LEU A 82 7.86 2.98 0.13
CA LEU A 82 8.03 4.41 0.35
C LEU A 82 7.54 4.76 1.76
N GLY A 83 8.47 5.19 2.63
CA GLY A 83 8.16 5.61 3.99
C GLY A 83 7.89 7.11 4.10
N LEU A 84 7.27 7.52 5.22
CA LEU A 84 7.04 8.92 5.57
C LEU A 84 6.91 9.10 7.09
N SER A 85 7.59 10.10 7.64
CA SER A 85 7.19 10.75 8.90
C SER A 85 7.28 12.27 8.78
N VAL A 86 6.97 12.93 9.90
CA VAL A 86 7.13 14.38 10.05
C VAL A 86 8.53 14.77 10.55
N ASP A 87 9.49 13.84 10.52
CA ASP A 87 10.88 14.09 10.89
C ASP A 87 11.71 14.57 9.67
N SER A 88 12.91 15.06 9.94
CA SER A 88 13.82 15.53 8.88
C SER A 88 14.65 14.40 8.28
N VAL A 89 15.16 14.57 7.05
CA VAL A 89 16.13 13.61 6.45
C VAL A 89 17.32 13.31 7.37
N ASN A 90 17.83 14.31 8.09
CA ASN A 90 18.96 14.10 9.01
C ASN A 90 18.59 13.18 10.17
N SER A 91 17.34 13.27 10.65
CA SER A 91 16.81 12.36 11.67
C SER A 91 16.71 10.94 11.12
N HIS A 92 16.14 10.76 9.93
CA HIS A 92 16.02 9.45 9.30
C HIS A 92 17.38 8.77 9.15
N LEU A 93 18.39 9.49 8.62
CA LEU A 93 19.74 8.94 8.42
C LEU A 93 20.43 8.57 9.74
N ALA A 94 20.27 9.40 10.78
CA ALA A 94 20.80 9.09 12.10
C ALA A 94 20.10 7.86 12.72
N TRP A 95 18.80 7.73 12.47
CA TRP A 95 18.01 6.60 12.94
C TRP A 95 18.35 5.31 12.20
N PHE A 96 18.52 5.34 10.87
CA PHE A 96 18.95 4.19 10.08
C PHE A 96 20.33 3.69 10.52
N LYS A 97 21.25 4.61 10.77
CA LYS A 97 22.55 4.28 11.35
C LYS A 97 22.39 3.57 12.70
N ASN A 98 21.54 4.07 13.58
CA ASN A 98 21.26 3.44 14.87
C ASN A 98 20.64 2.05 14.72
N ILE A 99 19.67 1.86 13.81
CA ILE A 99 19.09 0.55 13.48
C ILE A 99 20.18 -0.44 13.07
N LYS A 100 21.07 0.00 12.16
CA LYS A 100 22.13 -0.85 11.61
C LYS A 100 23.19 -1.22 12.65
N GLU A 101 23.61 -0.26 13.47
CA GLU A 101 24.77 -0.44 14.36
C GLU A 101 24.40 -1.02 15.73
N GLU A 102 23.21 -0.74 16.24
CA GLU A 102 22.90 -0.94 17.67
C GLU A 102 21.68 -1.84 17.94
N ILE A 103 20.84 -2.13 16.95
CA ILE A 103 19.56 -2.79 17.17
C ILE A 103 19.56 -4.22 16.64
N ASP A 104 19.34 -5.16 17.55
CA ASP A 104 19.00 -6.54 17.27
C ASP A 104 17.54 -6.80 17.62
N TYR A 105 16.74 -7.26 16.67
CA TYR A 105 15.31 -7.52 16.88
C TYR A 105 14.84 -8.73 16.08
N ASN A 106 14.20 -9.70 16.74
CA ASN A 106 13.60 -10.88 16.12
C ASN A 106 14.57 -11.65 15.18
N GLY A 107 15.84 -11.76 15.57
CA GLY A 107 16.88 -12.42 14.78
C GLY A 107 17.44 -11.58 13.62
N MET A 108 17.00 -10.32 13.47
CA MET A 108 17.56 -9.37 12.51
C MET A 108 18.57 -8.46 13.20
N SER A 109 19.74 -8.32 12.57
CA SER A 109 20.88 -7.52 13.02
C SER A 109 21.53 -6.88 11.79
N ASN A 110 22.23 -5.74 11.96
CA ASN A 110 22.90 -5.05 10.85
C ASN A 110 21.97 -4.72 9.68
N VAL A 111 20.73 -4.33 10.01
CA VAL A 111 19.70 -4.00 9.02
C VAL A 111 19.99 -2.61 8.44
N ASP A 112 20.18 -2.52 7.13
CA ASP A 112 20.43 -1.27 6.42
C ASP A 112 19.19 -0.86 5.64
N VAL A 113 18.46 0.16 6.10
CA VAL A 113 17.20 0.59 5.48
C VAL A 113 17.46 1.19 4.11
N ALA A 114 17.09 0.48 3.05
CA ALA A 114 17.43 0.81 1.68
C ALA A 114 16.30 1.48 0.89
N PHE A 115 15.07 1.52 1.41
CA PHE A 115 13.97 2.25 0.77
C PHE A 115 13.92 3.73 1.18
N PRO A 116 13.38 4.62 0.31
CA PRO A 116 13.30 6.04 0.63
C PRO A 116 12.28 6.36 1.71
N VAL A 117 12.60 7.33 2.56
CA VAL A 117 11.66 7.93 3.54
C VAL A 117 11.56 9.42 3.31
N ILE A 118 10.32 9.89 3.18
CA ILE A 118 9.97 11.29 2.99
C ILE A 118 10.13 12.06 4.29
N ASP A 119 10.84 13.18 4.20
CA ASP A 119 10.83 14.28 5.15
C ASP A 119 9.59 15.15 4.89
N ASP A 120 8.59 15.01 5.75
CA ASP A 120 7.38 15.82 5.71
C ASP A 120 7.26 16.69 6.97
N LEU A 121 8.29 17.47 7.30
CA LEU A 121 8.33 18.39 8.46
C LEU A 121 7.08 19.29 8.60
N LYS A 122 6.43 19.64 7.49
CA LYS A 122 5.23 20.49 7.47
C LYS A 122 3.92 19.68 7.53
N GLY A 123 3.98 18.36 7.49
CA GLY A 123 2.81 17.46 7.41
C GLY A 123 1.98 17.66 6.14
N THR A 124 2.57 18.18 5.06
CA THR A 124 1.84 18.54 3.84
C THR A 124 1.39 17.29 3.10
N VAL A 125 2.29 16.31 2.94
CA VAL A 125 1.98 15.03 2.28
C VAL A 125 1.09 14.19 3.21
N ALA A 126 1.45 14.11 4.49
CA ALA A 126 0.72 13.39 5.51
C ALA A 126 -0.75 13.85 5.59
N ARG A 127 -1.03 15.17 5.60
CA ARG A 127 -2.41 15.68 5.58
C ARG A 127 -3.13 15.42 4.26
N LYS A 128 -2.41 15.42 3.12
CA LYS A 128 -2.99 15.12 1.80
C LYS A 128 -3.48 13.67 1.71
N TYR A 129 -2.79 12.77 2.39
CA TYR A 129 -3.15 11.35 2.49
C TYR A 129 -3.97 11.04 3.74
N GLY A 130 -4.23 12.00 4.64
CA GLY A 130 -4.95 11.73 5.89
C GLY A 130 -4.20 10.89 6.91
N MET A 131 -2.87 10.89 6.83
CA MET A 131 -1.99 10.22 7.78
C MET A 131 -1.91 10.98 9.11
N ILE A 132 -2.24 12.28 9.15
CA ILE A 132 -2.46 13.00 10.41
C ILE A 132 -3.95 12.94 10.74
N GLN A 133 -4.28 12.34 11.89
CA GLN A 133 -5.63 12.16 12.39
C GLN A 133 -5.81 13.00 13.66
N PRO A 134 -6.34 14.24 13.57
CA PRO A 134 -6.24 15.23 14.65
C PRO A 134 -6.90 14.85 15.97
N ASN A 135 -7.88 13.93 15.94
CA ASN A 135 -8.53 13.40 17.15
C ASN A 135 -7.66 12.37 17.89
N THR A 136 -6.57 11.92 17.27
CA THR A 136 -5.56 11.02 17.87
C THR A 136 -4.29 11.81 18.17
N ASP A 137 -3.75 12.50 17.17
CA ASP A 137 -2.55 13.33 17.27
C ASP A 137 -2.53 14.30 16.07
N ASN A 138 -2.24 15.58 16.31
CA ASN A 138 -2.24 16.60 15.26
C ASN A 138 -0.82 16.95 14.74
N THR A 139 0.21 16.43 15.38
CA THR A 139 1.62 16.68 15.02
C THR A 139 2.26 15.45 14.40
N LYS A 140 1.86 14.24 14.79
CA LYS A 140 2.44 12.99 14.26
C LYS A 140 1.49 12.26 13.30
N ALA A 141 2.07 11.53 12.36
CA ALA A 141 1.31 10.60 11.54
C ALA A 141 0.83 9.40 12.36
N VAL A 142 -0.28 8.80 11.95
CA VAL A 142 -0.67 7.44 12.35
C VAL A 142 0.07 6.43 11.47
N ARG A 143 -0.09 5.13 11.74
CA ARG A 143 0.54 4.06 10.94
C ARG A 143 -0.35 3.75 9.72
N ALA A 144 -0.37 4.65 8.74
CA ALA A 144 -1.15 4.45 7.53
C ALA A 144 -0.37 3.63 6.49
N VAL A 145 -1.08 2.88 5.65
CA VAL A 145 -0.55 2.16 4.49
C VAL A 145 -1.47 2.38 3.30
N PHE A 146 -0.90 2.73 2.15
CA PHE A 146 -1.56 2.82 0.86
C PHE A 146 -0.91 1.83 -0.08
N ILE A 147 -1.69 0.89 -0.61
CA ILE A 147 -1.26 0.03 -1.71
C ILE A 147 -1.71 0.67 -3.01
N ILE A 148 -0.76 1.06 -3.85
CA ILE A 148 -0.99 1.86 -5.06
C ILE A 148 -0.52 1.06 -6.27
N ASP A 149 -1.35 0.97 -7.32
CA ASP A 149 -1.06 0.17 -8.49
C ASP A 149 -0.13 0.88 -9.52
N PRO A 150 0.36 0.18 -10.55
CA PRO A 150 1.20 0.73 -11.62
C PRO A 150 0.58 1.91 -12.40
N LYS A 151 -0.75 2.07 -12.32
CA LYS A 151 -1.51 3.17 -12.92
C LYS A 151 -1.75 4.32 -11.93
N SER A 152 -1.06 4.28 -10.79
CA SER A 152 -1.12 5.22 -9.69
C SER A 152 -2.51 5.31 -9.05
N LYS A 153 -3.28 4.22 -9.03
CA LYS A 153 -4.57 4.14 -8.35
C LYS A 153 -4.43 3.52 -6.97
N ILE A 154 -5.14 4.07 -5.99
CA ILE A 154 -5.17 3.50 -4.64
C ILE A 154 -6.05 2.25 -4.64
N ARG A 155 -5.50 1.12 -4.18
CA ARG A 155 -6.14 -0.20 -4.19
C ARG A 155 -6.50 -0.73 -2.82
N ALA A 156 -5.74 -0.35 -1.80
CA ALA A 156 -6.07 -0.62 -0.40
C ALA A 156 -5.55 0.51 0.50
N ILE A 157 -6.24 0.74 1.61
CA ILE A 157 -5.84 1.70 2.64
C ILE A 157 -6.00 1.04 4.01
N LEU A 158 -4.95 1.09 4.84
CA LEU A 158 -5.01 0.66 6.23
C LEU A 158 -4.62 1.83 7.14
N TYR A 159 -5.33 1.98 8.26
CA TYR A 159 -4.99 2.95 9.30
C TYR A 159 -4.87 2.23 10.64
N TYR A 160 -3.64 2.17 11.16
CA TYR A 160 -3.36 1.66 12.49
C TYR A 160 -3.07 2.85 13.43
N PRO A 161 -3.48 2.79 14.70
CA PRO A 161 -3.10 3.79 15.68
C PRO A 161 -1.58 3.72 15.96
N GLN A 162 -1.04 4.75 16.60
CA GLN A 162 0.38 4.79 16.95
C GLN A 162 0.82 3.61 17.84
N THR A 163 -0.11 3.07 18.64
CA THR A 163 0.10 2.02 19.65
C THR A 163 0.23 0.61 19.09
N THR A 164 -0.16 0.37 17.83
CA THR A 164 -0.30 -0.98 17.27
C THR A 164 0.58 -1.15 16.04
N GLY A 165 1.63 -1.97 16.16
CA GLY A 165 2.45 -2.35 15.01
C GLY A 165 1.62 -3.11 13.97
N ARG A 166 1.93 -2.91 12.69
CA ARG A 166 1.27 -3.52 11.54
C ARG A 166 1.72 -4.97 11.35
N ASN A 167 0.83 -5.78 10.81
CA ASN A 167 1.18 -7.07 10.25
C ASN A 167 1.64 -6.89 8.79
N LEU A 168 2.94 -7.03 8.52
CA LEU A 168 3.50 -6.83 7.18
C LEU A 168 3.21 -8.01 6.25
N GLU A 169 3.04 -9.23 6.76
CA GLU A 169 2.58 -10.37 5.95
C GLU A 169 1.18 -10.13 5.41
N GLU A 170 0.30 -9.46 6.17
CA GLU A 170 -1.03 -9.09 5.64
C GLU A 170 -0.92 -8.05 4.52
N ILE A 171 0.01 -7.09 4.63
CA ILE A 171 0.25 -6.11 3.55
C ILE A 171 0.71 -6.83 2.28
N LYS A 172 1.64 -7.78 2.40
CA LYS A 172 2.11 -8.63 1.30
C LYS A 172 1.00 -9.52 0.74
N ARG A 173 0.19 -10.15 1.60
CA ARG A 173 -0.95 -10.99 1.19
C ARG A 173 -1.98 -10.19 0.40
N VAL A 174 -2.34 -8.99 0.86
CA VAL A 174 -3.26 -8.09 0.13
C VAL A 174 -2.68 -7.67 -1.22
N LEU A 175 -1.38 -7.34 -1.28
CA LEU A 175 -0.70 -7.04 -2.54
C LEU A 175 -0.79 -8.21 -3.53
N ILE A 176 -0.43 -9.42 -3.10
CA ILE A 176 -0.49 -10.63 -3.94
C ILE A 176 -1.93 -10.88 -4.39
N ALA A 177 -2.92 -10.74 -3.49
CA ALA A 177 -4.33 -10.89 -3.84
C ALA A 177 -4.74 -9.89 -4.92
N LEU A 178 -4.42 -8.60 -4.76
CA LEU A 178 -4.74 -7.55 -5.73
C LEU A 178 -4.12 -7.86 -7.10
N GLN A 179 -2.84 -8.22 -7.14
CA GLN A 179 -2.15 -8.60 -8.37
C GLN A 179 -2.75 -9.87 -9.00
N THR A 180 -3.12 -10.86 -8.19
CA THR A 180 -3.78 -12.09 -8.67
C THR A 180 -5.14 -11.78 -9.28
N THR A 181 -5.94 -10.90 -8.65
CA THR A 181 -7.25 -10.51 -9.19
C THR A 181 -7.13 -9.77 -10.52
N ASP A 182 -6.10 -8.92 -10.67
CA ASP A 182 -5.84 -8.17 -11.90
C ASP A 182 -5.37 -9.10 -13.04
N GLU A 183 -4.45 -10.02 -12.76
CA GLU A 183 -3.84 -10.90 -13.76
C GLU A 183 -4.79 -12.01 -14.23
N PHE A 184 -5.50 -12.66 -13.31
CA PHE A 184 -6.29 -13.86 -13.64
C PHE A 184 -7.79 -13.58 -13.82
N ASN A 185 -8.23 -12.33 -13.64
CA ASN A 185 -9.63 -11.92 -13.64
C ASN A 185 -10.48 -12.79 -12.71
N VAL A 186 -10.10 -12.81 -11.44
CA VAL A 186 -10.73 -13.61 -10.36
C VAL A 186 -11.00 -12.75 -9.14
N VAL A 187 -11.71 -13.31 -8.17
CA VAL A 187 -11.94 -12.69 -6.86
C VAL A 187 -11.35 -13.61 -5.78
N THR A 188 -10.75 -13.05 -4.74
CA THR A 188 -10.19 -13.83 -3.62
C THR A 188 -11.19 -13.89 -2.45
N PRO A 189 -11.48 -15.07 -1.88
CA PRO A 189 -12.36 -15.20 -0.71
C PRO A 189 -11.74 -14.63 0.58
N ALA A 190 -12.52 -14.64 1.66
CA ALA A 190 -12.02 -14.30 2.99
C ALA A 190 -10.86 -15.22 3.41
N ASN A 191 -9.82 -14.63 4.02
CA ASN A 191 -8.60 -15.31 4.48
C ASN A 191 -7.80 -16.03 3.37
N TRP A 192 -8.02 -15.67 2.11
CA TRP A 192 -7.32 -16.29 0.98
C TRP A 192 -5.80 -16.07 1.02
N GLU A 193 -5.05 -17.13 0.80
CA GLU A 193 -3.61 -17.11 0.50
C GLU A 193 -3.33 -17.70 -0.89
N ALA A 194 -2.14 -17.42 -1.44
CA ALA A 194 -1.75 -17.93 -2.75
C ALA A 194 -1.74 -19.46 -2.77
N GLY A 195 -2.56 -20.05 -3.66
CA GLY A 195 -2.79 -21.49 -3.77
C GLY A 195 -4.18 -21.94 -3.32
N ASP A 196 -4.88 -21.13 -2.54
CA ASP A 196 -6.28 -21.36 -2.19
C ASP A 196 -7.21 -21.17 -3.40
N GLU A 197 -8.41 -21.75 -3.31
CA GLU A 197 -9.43 -21.55 -4.35
C GLU A 197 -9.83 -20.08 -4.49
N VAL A 198 -10.01 -19.65 -5.74
CA VAL A 198 -10.48 -18.31 -6.09
C VAL A 198 -11.91 -18.36 -6.57
N ILE A 199 -12.63 -17.27 -6.36
CA ILE A 199 -14.01 -17.10 -6.81
C ILE A 199 -14.00 -16.66 -8.27
N ILE A 200 -14.84 -17.30 -9.08
CA ILE A 200 -15.14 -16.87 -10.43
C ILE A 200 -16.06 -15.64 -10.33
N PRO A 201 -15.76 -14.53 -11.02
CA PRO A 201 -16.60 -13.34 -10.97
C PRO A 201 -18.07 -13.68 -11.22
N PRO A 202 -18.99 -13.16 -10.40
CA PRO A 202 -20.40 -13.50 -10.51
C PRO A 202 -20.96 -13.00 -11.85
N PRO A 203 -21.99 -13.67 -12.39
CA PRO A 203 -22.73 -13.19 -13.54
C PRO A 203 -23.25 -11.76 -13.31
N SER A 204 -23.16 -10.91 -14.34
CA SER A 204 -23.68 -9.53 -14.28
C SER A 204 -25.09 -9.39 -14.87
N THR A 205 -25.59 -10.44 -15.53
CA THR A 205 -26.92 -10.48 -16.15
C THR A 205 -27.69 -11.73 -15.74
N LYS A 206 -29.02 -11.70 -15.93
CA LYS A 206 -29.88 -12.85 -15.67
C LYS A 206 -29.54 -14.00 -16.62
N GLU A 207 -29.22 -13.68 -17.86
CA GLU A 207 -28.87 -14.62 -18.91
C GLU A 207 -27.57 -15.37 -18.55
N GLU A 208 -26.52 -14.65 -18.16
CA GLU A 208 -25.27 -15.27 -17.68
C GLU A 208 -25.47 -16.12 -16.42
N ALA A 209 -26.40 -15.73 -15.54
CA ALA A 209 -26.72 -16.52 -14.35
C ALA A 209 -27.41 -17.84 -14.70
N ILE A 210 -28.35 -17.82 -15.66
CA ILE A 210 -29.01 -19.04 -16.17
C ILE A 210 -27.99 -19.94 -16.87
N GLU A 211 -27.15 -19.39 -17.75
CA GLU A 211 -26.09 -20.15 -18.43
C GLU A 211 -25.13 -20.81 -17.43
N ARG A 212 -24.80 -20.10 -16.34
CA ARG A 212 -23.98 -20.65 -15.26
C ARG A 212 -24.68 -21.77 -14.51
N LEU A 213 -25.97 -21.62 -14.18
CA LEU A 213 -26.78 -22.67 -13.53
C LEU A 213 -26.82 -23.94 -14.40
N GLU A 214 -26.95 -23.78 -15.71
CA GLU A 214 -27.00 -24.88 -16.68
C GLU A 214 -25.64 -25.57 -16.91
N SER A 215 -24.53 -24.91 -16.53
CA SER A 215 -23.16 -25.41 -16.70
C SER A 215 -22.44 -25.77 -15.39
N MET A 216 -23.17 -25.84 -14.27
CA MET A 216 -22.63 -26.09 -12.92
C MET A 216 -21.92 -27.44 -12.76
N ASP A 217 -22.20 -28.42 -13.62
CA ASP A 217 -21.66 -29.79 -13.49
C ASP A 217 -20.12 -29.89 -13.56
N ASN A 218 -19.43 -28.83 -14.01
CA ASN A 218 -17.98 -28.78 -14.18
C ASN A 218 -17.24 -27.80 -13.24
N VAL A 219 -17.95 -27.15 -12.31
CA VAL A 219 -17.39 -26.10 -11.44
C VAL A 219 -17.83 -26.32 -10.01
N ASN A 220 -16.93 -26.11 -9.04
CA ASN A 220 -17.28 -26.17 -7.62
C ASN A 220 -18.14 -24.95 -7.24
N CYS A 221 -19.46 -25.06 -7.42
CA CYS A 221 -20.42 -23.99 -7.18
C CYS A 221 -21.35 -24.35 -6.03
N TYR A 222 -21.49 -23.43 -5.08
CA TYR A 222 -22.54 -23.49 -4.06
C TYR A 222 -23.86 -22.91 -4.59
N ASP A 223 -23.78 -21.91 -5.46
CA ASP A 223 -24.89 -21.26 -6.14
C ASP A 223 -24.37 -20.51 -7.39
N TRP A 224 -25.26 -19.97 -8.23
CA TRP A 224 -24.91 -19.28 -9.49
C TRP A 224 -23.95 -18.10 -9.32
N PHE A 225 -23.98 -17.43 -8.16
CA PHE A 225 -23.10 -16.30 -7.85
C PHE A 225 -21.84 -16.70 -7.08
N LEU A 226 -21.76 -17.94 -6.60
CA LEU A 226 -20.71 -18.42 -5.70
C LEU A 226 -20.09 -19.71 -6.24
N CYS A 227 -19.19 -19.51 -7.21
CA CYS A 227 -18.44 -20.57 -7.87
C CYS A 227 -16.94 -20.39 -7.65
N PHE A 228 -16.25 -21.49 -7.41
CA PHE A 228 -14.83 -21.54 -7.15
C PHE A 228 -14.08 -22.25 -8.27
N LYS A 229 -12.83 -21.85 -8.49
CA LYS A 229 -11.86 -22.59 -9.29
C LYS A 229 -10.52 -22.67 -8.57
N LYS A 230 -9.78 -23.74 -8.80
CA LYS A 230 -8.41 -23.88 -8.32
C LYS A 230 -7.48 -22.97 -9.12
N LEU A 231 -6.56 -22.32 -8.41
CA LEU A 231 -5.45 -21.57 -8.98
C LEU A 231 -4.21 -21.91 -8.16
N SER A 232 -3.31 -22.72 -8.71
CA SER A 232 -2.14 -23.21 -7.98
C SER A 232 -1.20 -22.06 -7.62
N LYS A 233 -0.53 -22.19 -6.46
CA LYS A 233 0.48 -21.24 -5.99
C LYS A 233 1.58 -21.02 -7.03
N ASP A 234 2.12 -22.11 -7.58
CA ASP A 234 3.17 -22.05 -8.61
C ASP A 234 2.77 -21.21 -9.83
N LYS A 235 1.50 -21.31 -10.26
CA LYS A 235 1.00 -20.53 -11.41
C LYS A 235 0.85 -19.05 -11.08
N ILE A 236 0.50 -18.72 -9.84
CA ILE A 236 0.46 -17.33 -9.36
C ILE A 236 1.88 -16.79 -9.31
N GLU A 237 2.80 -17.52 -8.67
CA GLU A 237 4.19 -17.11 -8.51
C GLU A 237 4.90 -16.94 -9.85
N GLU A 238 4.72 -17.86 -10.80
CA GLU A 238 5.27 -17.77 -12.16
C GLU A 238 4.81 -16.49 -12.90
N LYS A 239 3.59 -16.01 -12.64
CA LYS A 239 3.04 -14.82 -13.30
C LYS A 239 3.33 -13.52 -12.57
N LEU A 240 3.37 -13.55 -11.24
CA LEU A 240 3.53 -12.34 -10.43
C LEU A 240 4.97 -12.02 -10.11
N LEU A 241 5.83 -13.04 -9.96
CA LEU A 241 7.24 -12.81 -9.63
C LEU A 241 8.01 -12.44 -10.89
N CYS A 242 8.67 -11.30 -10.86
CA CYS A 242 9.59 -10.87 -11.90
C CYS A 242 10.99 -11.41 -11.59
N GLU A 243 11.63 -12.06 -12.58
CA GLU A 243 13.05 -12.47 -12.48
C GLU A 243 14.00 -11.27 -12.65
N GLU A 244 13.61 -10.26 -13.44
CA GLU A 244 14.34 -8.99 -13.63
C GLU A 244 13.33 -7.84 -13.62
N CYS A 245 13.39 -6.97 -12.61
CA CYS A 245 12.42 -5.90 -12.42
C CYS A 245 13.09 -4.55 -12.15
N ASP A 246 12.55 -3.45 -12.69
CA ASP A 246 13.04 -2.10 -12.39
C ASP A 246 12.86 -1.74 -10.90
N ALA A 247 11.98 -2.44 -10.17
CA ALA A 247 11.84 -2.33 -8.72
C ALA A 247 12.99 -3.01 -7.93
N CYS A 248 13.78 -3.85 -8.61
CA CYS A 248 14.95 -4.54 -8.08
C CYS A 248 16.21 -3.66 -8.16
N SER A 249 16.15 -2.53 -8.88
CA SER A 249 17.24 -1.58 -9.06
C SER A 249 16.98 -0.35 -8.18
N ASN A 250 17.89 -0.10 -7.24
CA ASN A 250 17.87 1.04 -6.32
C ASN A 250 17.86 2.39 -7.04
#